data_AF-A0A8J6TCQ2-F1
#
_entry.id   AF-A0A8J6TCQ2-F1
#
_cell.length_a   1.000
_cell.length_b   1.000
_cell.length_c   1.000
_cell.angle_alpha   90.00
_cell.angle_beta   90.00
_cell.angle_gamma   90.00
#
_symmetry.space_group_name_H-M   'P 1'
#
loop_
_entity.id
_entity.type
_entity.pdbx_description
1 polymer ?
#
loop_
_entity_poly.entity_id
_entity_poly.type
_entity_poly.pdbx_seq_one_letter_code
_entity_poly.pdbx_strand_id
1 'polypeptide(L)'
;MTSPGSLLQSDRNNNILTEAHIEQIMQVFDSKEKVEHFAHSVDNDKIAENDYNLSVSSYVETKDNREVIDIAKLNAELKTTVAKIDQLRADIETIVEEIEGGNQ
;
A
#
# COMPACT_ATOMS: atom_id res chain seq x y z
N MET A 1 8.74 -18.96 0.11
CA MET A 1 8.17 -18.13 1.19
C MET A 1 6.88 -17.54 0.65
N THR A 2 5.76 -18.24 0.85
CA THR A 2 4.46 -17.86 0.27
C THR A 2 3.80 -16.88 1.23
N SER A 3 3.48 -15.68 0.75
CA SER A 3 2.83 -14.63 1.53
C SER A 3 1.51 -15.16 2.12
N PRO A 4 1.24 -15.06 3.43
CA PRO A 4 0.07 -15.65 4.09
C PRO A 4 -1.20 -14.81 3.87
N GLY A 5 -1.48 -14.43 2.62
CA GLY A 5 -2.38 -13.31 2.33
C GLY A 5 -3.57 -13.56 1.40
N SER A 6 -3.61 -14.66 0.64
CA SER A 6 -4.70 -14.85 -0.32
C SER A 6 -5.47 -16.14 -0.02
N LEU A 7 -6.63 -16.02 0.61
CA LEU A 7 -7.60 -17.11 0.83
C LEU A 7 -8.37 -17.50 -0.44
N LEU A 8 -8.05 -16.86 -1.56
CA LEU A 8 -8.83 -16.89 -2.77
C LEU A 8 -7.88 -16.85 -3.96
N GLN A 9 -8.11 -17.73 -4.93
CA GLN A 9 -7.51 -17.63 -6.25
C GLN A 9 -8.49 -16.89 -7.15
N SER A 10 -8.07 -15.75 -7.70
CA SER A 10 -8.90 -14.98 -8.62
C SER A 10 -9.15 -15.77 -9.91
N ASP A 11 -10.42 -15.96 -10.27
CA ASP A 11 -10.88 -16.38 -11.59
C ASP A 11 -11.80 -15.28 -12.16
N ARG A 12 -12.20 -15.38 -13.43
CA ARG A 12 -12.85 -14.30 -14.19
C ARG A 12 -14.04 -13.65 -13.47
N ASN A 13 -14.91 -14.46 -12.87
CA ASN A 13 -16.15 -13.97 -12.26
C ASN A 13 -16.26 -14.27 -10.76
N ASN A 14 -15.60 -15.35 -10.30
CA ASN A 14 -15.67 -15.80 -8.92
C ASN A 14 -14.26 -16.07 -8.40
N ASN A 15 -14.11 -16.03 -7.08
CA ASN A 15 -12.90 -16.46 -6.41
C ASN A 15 -12.99 -17.96 -6.09
N ILE A 16 -11.91 -18.70 -6.33
CA ILE A 16 -11.81 -20.14 -6.06
C ILE A 16 -11.23 -20.35 -4.65
N LEU A 17 -11.94 -21.12 -3.83
CA LEU A 17 -11.42 -21.67 -2.57
C LEU A 17 -10.78 -23.02 -2.89
N THR A 18 -9.47 -23.12 -2.66
CA THR A 18 -8.76 -24.40 -2.74
C THR A 18 -8.90 -25.16 -1.44
N GLU A 19 -8.59 -26.46 -1.43
CA GLU A 19 -8.63 -27.30 -0.22
C GLU A 19 -7.75 -26.70 0.90
N ALA A 20 -6.57 -26.19 0.55
CA ALA A 20 -5.67 -25.53 1.49
C ALA A 20 -6.27 -24.27 2.11
N HIS A 21 -7.07 -23.50 1.34
CA HIS A 21 -7.77 -22.33 1.90
C HIS A 21 -8.85 -22.74 2.89
N ILE A 22 -9.58 -23.83 2.61
CA ILE A 22 -10.62 -24.36 3.49
C ILE A 22 -10.00 -24.86 4.78
N GLU A 23 -8.93 -25.64 4.71
CA GLU A 23 -8.21 -26.15 5.87
C GLU A 23 -7.74 -25.00 6.78
N GLN A 24 -7.16 -23.95 6.20
CA GLN A 24 -6.73 -22.77 6.94
C GLN A 24 -7.91 -22.05 7.63
N ILE A 25 -9.04 -21.88 6.95
CA ILE A 25 -10.24 -21.25 7.52
C ILE A 25 -10.76 -22.10 8.70
N MET A 26 -10.85 -23.42 8.52
CA MET A 26 -11.34 -24.33 9.55
C MET A 26 -10.45 -24.33 10.79
N GLN A 27 -9.13 -24.32 10.60
CA GLN A 27 -8.17 -24.28 11.70
C GLN A 27 -8.34 -23.02 12.56
N VAL A 28 -8.45 -21.85 11.93
CA VAL A 28 -8.59 -20.57 12.66
C VAL A 28 -9.96 -20.45 13.31
N PHE A 29 -11.00 -21.00 12.68
CA PHE A 29 -12.33 -21.05 13.27
C PHE A 29 -12.35 -21.92 14.55
N ASP A 30 -11.72 -23.10 14.51
CA ASP A 30 -11.69 -24.03 15.65
C ASP A 30 -10.86 -23.48 16.82
N SER A 31 -9.72 -22.84 16.54
CA SER A 31 -8.86 -22.28 17.58
C SER A 31 -9.46 -21.06 18.28
N LYS A 32 -10.36 -20.33 17.60
CA LYS A 32 -10.94 -19.04 18.05
C LYS A 32 -9.88 -17.99 18.43
N GLU A 33 -8.65 -18.17 17.96
CA GLU A 33 -7.56 -17.26 18.27
C GLU A 33 -7.70 -15.96 17.49
N LYS A 34 -7.19 -14.87 18.09
CA LYS A 34 -7.06 -13.60 17.38
C LYS A 34 -5.85 -13.70 16.44
N VAL A 35 -6.10 -13.57 15.15
CA VAL A 35 -5.07 -13.50 14.12
C VAL A 35 -5.11 -12.11 13.48
N GLU A 36 -4.01 -11.38 13.60
CA GLU A 36 -3.91 -9.99 13.11
C GLU A 36 -4.28 -9.91 11.62
N HIS A 37 -5.13 -8.94 11.28
CA HIS A 37 -5.68 -8.72 9.93
C HIS A 37 -6.44 -9.89 9.30
N PHE A 38 -6.80 -10.91 10.08
CA PHE A 38 -7.37 -12.15 9.55
C PHE A 38 -8.61 -12.62 10.33
N ALA A 39 -8.52 -12.74 11.66
CA ALA A 39 -9.61 -13.25 12.48
C ALA A 39 -9.64 -12.60 13.86
N HIS A 40 -10.83 -12.34 14.37
CA HIS A 40 -11.03 -11.84 15.71
C HIS A 40 -12.25 -12.50 16.36
N SER A 41 -12.08 -13.05 17.56
CA SER A 41 -13.18 -13.51 18.39
C SER A 41 -13.75 -12.34 19.18
N VAL A 42 -15.05 -12.10 19.05
CA VAL A 42 -15.75 -10.95 19.64
C VAL A 42 -16.89 -11.47 20.50
N ASP A 43 -16.99 -10.94 21.72
CA ASP A 43 -18.06 -11.27 22.65
C ASP A 43 -19.41 -10.78 22.13
N ASN A 44 -20.48 -11.50 22.47
CA ASN A 44 -21.83 -11.17 22.01
C ASN A 44 -22.29 -9.78 22.46
N ASP A 45 -21.88 -9.34 23.65
CA ASP A 45 -22.23 -8.02 24.19
C ASP A 45 -21.70 -6.89 23.30
N LYS A 46 -20.48 -7.02 22.77
CA LYS A 46 -19.89 -6.03 21.84
C LYS A 46 -20.60 -6.00 20.48
N ILE A 47 -21.15 -7.14 20.06
CA ILE A 47 -21.96 -7.21 18.83
C ILE A 47 -23.29 -6.48 19.06
N ALA A 48 -23.90 -6.63 20.23
CA ALA A 48 -25.13 -5.92 20.59
C ALA A 48 -24.91 -4.40 20.71
N GLU A 49 -23.78 -3.98 21.27
CA GLU A 49 -23.37 -2.56 21.32
C GLU A 49 -23.17 -1.95 19.92
N ASN A 50 -22.78 -2.76 18.94
CA ASN A 50 -22.58 -2.35 17.54
C ASN A 50 -23.83 -2.65 16.68
N ASP A 51 -25.03 -2.59 17.27
CA ASP A 51 -26.33 -2.78 16.60
C ASP A 51 -26.45 -4.09 15.80
N TYR A 52 -25.81 -5.16 16.28
CA TYR A 52 -25.74 -6.47 15.60
C TYR A 52 -25.15 -6.40 14.18
N ASN A 53 -24.32 -5.41 13.90
CA ASN A 53 -23.55 -5.36 12.66
C ASN A 53 -22.57 -6.54 12.63
N LEU A 54 -22.66 -7.41 11.62
CA LEU A 54 -21.78 -8.58 11.44
C LEU A 54 -20.76 -8.41 10.32
N SER A 55 -20.58 -7.18 9.82
CA SER A 55 -19.58 -6.89 8.80
C SER A 55 -18.19 -7.17 9.35
N VAL A 56 -17.42 -8.02 8.65
CA VAL A 56 -16.04 -8.39 9.02
C VAL A 56 -15.15 -7.15 9.21
N SER A 57 -15.35 -6.12 8.37
CA SER A 57 -14.61 -4.85 8.45
C SER A 57 -14.82 -4.07 9.75
N SER A 58 -15.86 -4.39 10.51
CA SER A 58 -16.13 -3.76 11.81
C SER A 58 -15.31 -4.38 12.95
N TYR A 59 -14.72 -5.56 12.73
CA TYR A 59 -14.04 -6.32 13.80
C TYR A 59 -12.62 -6.77 13.46
N VAL A 60 -12.26 -6.74 12.18
CA VAL A 60 -10.93 -7.11 11.70
C VAL A 60 -10.34 -5.92 10.94
N GLU A 61 -9.27 -5.35 11.47
CA GLU A 61 -8.53 -4.30 10.79
C GLU A 61 -7.87 -4.85 9.53
N THR A 62 -8.12 -4.24 8.39
CA THR A 62 -7.48 -4.64 7.14
C THR A 62 -6.00 -4.29 7.16
N LYS A 63 -5.14 -5.19 6.67
CA LYS A 63 -3.72 -4.93 6.51
C LYS A 63 -3.51 -3.69 5.61
N ASP A 64 -2.73 -2.73 6.10
CA ASP A 64 -2.29 -1.61 5.28
C ASP A 64 -1.28 -2.11 4.25
N ASN A 65 -1.70 -2.20 2.99
CA ASN A 65 -0.86 -2.63 1.88
C ASN A 65 -0.30 -1.44 1.08
N ARG A 66 -0.39 -0.22 1.60
CA ARG A 66 0.21 0.94 0.92
C ARG A 66 1.72 0.79 0.89
N GLU A 67 2.31 1.04 -0.27
CA GLU A 67 3.76 1.09 -0.39
C GLU A 67 4.31 2.23 0.48
N VAL A 68 5.30 1.91 1.31
CA VAL A 68 6.02 2.93 2.07
C VAL A 68 6.91 3.69 1.10
N ILE A 69 6.44 4.87 0.68
CA ILE A 69 7.22 5.77 -0.17
C ILE A 69 8.29 6.43 0.71
N ASP A 70 9.56 6.27 0.33
CA ASP A 70 10.66 6.99 0.97
C ASP A 70 10.64 8.47 0.55
N ILE A 71 9.96 9.29 1.34
CA ILE A 71 9.84 10.74 1.14
C ILE A 71 11.21 11.43 1.20
N ALA A 72 12.16 10.90 1.98
CA ALA A 72 13.50 11.49 2.08
C ALA A 72 14.28 11.27 0.79
N LYS A 73 14.24 10.05 0.23
CA LYS A 73 14.81 9.74 -1.08
C LYS A 73 14.17 10.57 -2.20
N LEU A 74 12.85 10.65 -2.24
CA LEU A 74 12.14 11.43 -3.26
C LEU A 74 12.53 12.91 -3.22
N ASN A 75 12.66 13.49 -2.02
CA ASN A 75 13.11 14.86 -1.86
C ASN A 75 14.59 15.06 -2.25
N ALA A 76 15.45 14.07 -2.04
CA ALA A 76 16.85 14.13 -2.48
C ALA A 76 16.96 14.09 -4.01
N GLU A 77 16.18 13.23 -4.67
CA GLU A 77 16.07 13.17 -6.13
C GLU A 77 15.52 14.48 -6.70
N LEU A 78 14.50 15.06 -6.06
CA LEU A 78 13.94 16.35 -6.43
C LEU A 78 14.99 17.46 -6.36
N LYS A 79 15.73 17.56 -5.26
CA LYS A 79 16.82 18.56 -5.09
C LYS A 79 17.89 18.41 -6.17
N THR A 80 18.30 17.17 -6.45
CA THR A 80 19.29 16.89 -7.49
C THR A 80 18.80 17.31 -8.87
N THR A 81 17.52 17.06 -9.16
CA THR A 81 16.90 17.44 -10.43
C THR A 81 16.81 18.96 -10.58
N VAL A 82 16.41 19.68 -9.52
CA VAL A 82 16.36 21.15 -9.53
C VAL A 82 17.74 21.74 -9.75
N ALA A 83 18.78 21.25 -9.05
CA ALA A 83 20.15 21.74 -9.24
C ALA A 83 20.66 21.56 -10.68
N LYS A 84 20.29 20.45 -11.34
CA LYS A 84 20.61 20.25 -12.77
C LYS A 84 19.87 21.23 -13.67
N ILE A 85 18.60 21.52 -13.39
CA ILE A 85 17.81 22.51 -14.14
C ILE A 85 18.44 23.91 -14.00
N ASP A 86 18.84 24.28 -12.78
CA ASP A 86 19.46 25.58 -12.52
C ASP A 86 20.79 25.72 -13.25
N GLN A 87 21.63 24.69 -13.25
CA GLN A 87 22.86 24.68 -14.03
C GLN A 87 22.60 24.83 -15.53
N LEU A 88 21.67 24.05 -16.08
CA LEU A 88 21.33 24.13 -17.50
C LEU A 88 20.78 25.51 -17.88
N ARG A 89 20.06 26.19 -16.99
CA ARG A 89 19.61 27.57 -17.22
C ARG A 89 20.77 28.56 -17.24
N ALA A 90 21.72 28.45 -16.32
CA ALA A 90 22.92 29.29 -16.32
C ALA A 90 23.79 29.06 -17.57
N ASP A 91 23.91 27.82 -18.02
CA ASP A 91 24.62 27.48 -19.26
C ASP A 91 23.93 28.12 -20.48
N ILE A 92 22.59 28.11 -20.52
CA ILE A 92 21.80 28.79 -21.57
C ILE A 92 22.01 30.30 -21.53
N GLU A 93 21.97 30.92 -20.35
CA GLU A 93 22.22 32.37 -20.19
C GLU A 93 23.61 32.74 -20.71
N THR A 94 24.63 31.95 -20.40
CA THR A 94 25.99 32.14 -20.91
C THR A 94 26.04 32.13 -22.44
N ILE A 95 25.38 31.16 -23.08
CA ILE A 95 25.33 31.06 -24.55
C ILE A 95 24.58 32.26 -25.17
N VAL A 96 23.49 32.71 -24.53
CA VAL A 96 22.72 33.87 -25.00
C VAL A 96 23.57 35.14 -24.94
N GLU A 97 24.28 35.37 -23.85
CA GLU A 97 25.18 36.52 -23.70
C GLU A 97 26.29 36.53 -24.76
N GLU A 98 26.89 35.37 -25.06
CA GLU A 98 27.89 35.24 -26.13
C GLU A 98 27.33 35.61 -27.51
N ILE A 99 26.09 35.19 -27.82
CA ILE A 99 25.43 35.47 -29.11
C ILE A 99 25.03 36.95 -29.21
N GLU A 100 24.47 37.53 -28.14
CA GLU A 100 24.02 38.92 -28.13
C GLU A 100 25.20 39.91 -28.11
N GLY A 101 26.30 39.58 -27.42
CA GLY A 101 27.52 40.39 -27.39
C GLY A 101 28.32 40.39 -28.69
N GLY A 102 28.17 39.36 -29.53
CA GLY A 102 28.82 39.27 -30.84
C GLY A 102 28.15 40.08 -31.96
N ASN A 103 27.03 40.75 -31.68
CA ASN A 103 26.21 41.45 -32.67
C ASN A 103 26.21 42.99 -32.50
N GLN A 104 27.24 43.55 -31.84
CA GLN A 104 27.47 44.99 -31.68
C GLN A 104 28.61 45.51 -32.56
#